data_AF-A0A934SQQ9-F1
#
_entry.id   AF-A0A934SQQ9-F1
#
_cell.length_a   1.000
_cell.length_b   1.000
_cell.length_c   1.000
_cell.angle_alpha   90.00
_cell.angle_beta   90.00
_cell.angle_gamma   90.00
#
_symmetry.space_group_name_H-M   'P 1'
#
loop_
_entity.id
_entity.type
_entity.pdbx_description
1 polymer ?
#
loop_
_entity_poly.entity_id
_entity_poly.type
_entity_poly.pdbx_seq_one_letter_code
_entity_poly.pdbx_strand_id
1 'polypeptide(L)'
;MDSQLWGEAGDWFAANEEAQTWAAHEPGCTWVRPMPAQAHAAAWSNGRMLCVFSRPAGIDPWLLGRARMLHPDINGPDGRLGAAIRAALLHSRLRAEAPRQLPMAMLSRRERRIRYLRWLTALMDRHGCRTIRSFLLHMQCCLILQREDGMLIVPSRHERIEGWTCLPQESALTLSPESGNGELGAALRQGFARCIDDYGMRVRAG
;
A
#
# COMPACT_ATOMS: atom_id res chain seq x y z
N MET A 1 -17.41 12.66 20.48
CA MET A 1 -16.19 11.85 20.31
C MET A 1 -15.30 12.31 19.15
N ASP A 2 -15.65 13.38 18.43
CA ASP A 2 -14.87 13.89 17.28
C ASP A 2 -13.72 14.84 17.66
N SER A 3 -13.84 15.66 18.70
CA SER A 3 -12.88 16.77 18.93
C SER A 3 -11.49 16.34 19.40
N GLN A 4 -11.37 15.24 20.15
CA GLN A 4 -10.08 14.74 20.65
C GLN A 4 -9.20 14.16 19.54
N LEU A 5 -9.80 13.51 18.53
CA LEU A 5 -9.08 12.96 17.38
C LEU A 5 -8.42 14.05 16.52
N TRP A 6 -9.04 15.23 16.43
CA TRP A 6 -8.48 16.37 15.68
C TRP A 6 -7.43 17.15 16.50
N GLY A 7 -7.55 17.19 17.82
CA GLY A 7 -6.60 17.84 18.73
C GLY A 7 -5.24 17.13 18.73
N GLU A 8 -5.23 15.81 18.94
CA GLU A 8 -3.98 15.02 18.93
C GLU A 8 -3.35 14.95 17.53
N ALA A 9 -4.16 15.00 16.48
CA ALA A 9 -3.66 15.11 15.13
C ALA A 9 -2.93 16.45 14.91
N GLY A 10 -3.47 17.56 15.43
CA GLY A 10 -2.90 18.92 15.37
C GLY A 10 -1.46 19.02 15.88
N ASP A 11 -1.21 18.49 17.08
CA ASP A 11 0.12 18.54 17.71
C ASP A 11 1.11 17.58 17.03
N TRP A 12 0.63 16.44 16.51
CA TRP A 12 1.44 15.54 15.71
C TRP A 12 1.83 16.14 14.34
N PHE A 13 0.98 17.00 13.75
CA PHE A 13 1.23 17.67 12.47
C PHE A 13 2.38 18.67 12.52
N ALA A 14 2.54 19.39 13.63
CA ALA A 14 3.67 20.30 13.82
C ALA A 14 5.01 19.54 13.92
N ALA A 15 4.99 18.33 14.49
CA ALA A 15 6.19 17.54 14.74
C ALA A 15 6.67 16.71 13.53
N ASN A 16 5.87 16.56 12.47
CA ASN A 16 6.16 15.64 11.35
C ASN A 16 5.99 16.30 9.97
N GLU A 17 6.41 17.56 9.84
CA GLU A 17 6.29 18.37 8.62
C GLU A 17 7.01 17.75 7.40
N GLU A 18 8.04 16.93 7.63
CA GLU A 18 8.80 16.21 6.60
C GLU A 18 8.18 14.88 6.14
N ALA A 19 7.12 14.37 6.78
CA ALA A 19 6.46 13.12 6.37
C ALA A 19 5.50 13.28 5.16
N GLN A 20 5.46 14.48 4.56
CA GLN A 20 4.36 14.93 3.68
C GLN A 20 4.51 14.60 2.18
N THR A 21 5.48 13.79 1.77
CA THR A 21 5.69 13.44 0.34
C THR A 21 5.41 11.96 0.07
N TRP A 22 4.14 11.57 0.14
CA TRP A 22 3.73 10.20 -0.25
C TRP A 22 3.59 10.03 -1.76
N ALA A 23 3.49 11.12 -2.52
CA ALA A 23 2.98 11.09 -3.89
C ALA A 23 3.90 11.72 -4.94
N ALA A 24 5.15 12.02 -4.61
CA ALA A 24 6.14 12.46 -5.57
C ALA A 24 7.51 12.03 -5.08
N HIS A 25 8.08 11.02 -5.76
CA HIS A 25 9.37 10.41 -5.48
C HIS A 25 9.46 9.65 -4.15
N GLU A 26 9.20 8.35 -4.18
CA GLU A 26 9.74 7.41 -3.19
C GLU A 26 11.27 7.43 -3.33
N PRO A 27 12.04 8.10 -2.44
CA PRO A 27 13.47 8.32 -2.67
C PRO A 27 14.32 7.04 -2.61
N GLY A 28 13.71 5.89 -2.28
CA GLY A 28 14.36 4.57 -2.25
C GLY A 28 13.95 3.60 -3.37
N CYS A 29 13.02 3.97 -4.26
CA CYS A 29 12.44 3.06 -5.25
C CYS A 29 12.75 3.47 -6.69
N THR A 30 13.93 4.06 -6.94
CA THR A 30 14.33 4.58 -8.26
C THR A 30 14.40 3.50 -9.35
N TRP A 31 14.58 2.24 -8.96
CA TRP A 31 14.57 1.06 -9.84
C TRP A 31 13.16 0.51 -10.11
N VAL A 32 12.17 0.92 -9.29
CA VAL A 32 10.74 0.68 -9.51
C VAL A 32 10.18 1.82 -10.34
N ARG A 33 10.65 1.97 -11.59
CA ARG A 33 10.06 2.96 -12.50
C ARG A 33 8.70 2.47 -13.00
N PRO A 34 7.60 3.22 -12.77
CA PRO A 34 6.33 2.95 -13.42
C PRO A 34 6.53 3.10 -14.93
N MET A 35 6.34 2.02 -15.69
CA MET A 35 6.21 2.14 -17.14
C MET A 35 4.73 2.34 -17.50
N PRO A 36 4.40 3.17 -18.51
CA PRO A 36 3.03 3.55 -18.83
C PRO A 36 2.08 2.37 -19.14
N ALA A 37 2.61 1.18 -19.48
CA ALA A 37 1.84 -0.03 -19.79
C ALA A 37 1.75 -1.04 -18.64
N GLN A 38 2.36 -0.77 -17.49
CA GLN A 38 2.39 -1.71 -16.36
C GLN A 38 1.15 -1.55 -15.48
N ALA A 39 0.59 -2.68 -15.02
CA ALA A 39 -0.43 -2.67 -13.99
C ALA A 39 0.23 -2.70 -12.61
N HIS A 40 -0.27 -1.90 -11.68
CA HIS A 40 0.31 -1.78 -10.35
C HIS A 40 -0.75 -2.10 -9.30
N ALA A 41 -0.33 -2.79 -8.26
CA ALA A 41 -1.08 -2.99 -7.04
C ALA A 41 -0.16 -2.81 -5.85
N ALA A 42 -0.75 -2.71 -4.67
CA ALA A 42 -0.01 -2.87 -3.43
C ALA A 42 -0.82 -3.74 -2.47
N ALA A 43 -0.10 -4.39 -1.57
CA ALA A 43 -0.69 -5.23 -0.55
C ALA A 43 -0.17 -4.83 0.82
N TRP A 44 -1.08 -4.72 1.78
CA TRP A 44 -0.82 -4.31 3.16
C TRP A 44 -1.22 -5.44 4.11
N SER A 45 -0.37 -5.72 5.08
CA SER A 45 -0.61 -6.74 6.11
C SER A 45 -0.04 -6.33 7.45
N ASN A 46 -0.76 -6.54 8.55
CA ASN A 46 -0.25 -6.33 9.92
C ASN A 46 -0.51 -7.54 10.83
N GLY A 47 -0.75 -8.72 10.24
CA GLY A 47 -1.11 -9.94 10.98
C GLY A 47 -2.57 -10.01 11.45
N ARG A 48 -3.32 -8.89 11.42
CA ARG A 48 -4.76 -8.85 11.71
C ARG A 48 -5.59 -8.62 10.46
N MET A 49 -5.06 -7.86 9.52
CA MET A 49 -5.69 -7.59 8.24
C MET A 49 -4.75 -7.91 7.09
N LEU A 50 -5.36 -8.24 5.95
CA LEU A 50 -4.71 -8.30 4.66
C LEU A 50 -5.57 -7.54 3.66
N CYS A 51 -4.97 -6.58 2.97
CA CYS A 51 -5.64 -5.76 1.96
C CYS A 51 -4.79 -5.77 0.69
N VAL A 52 -5.42 -5.99 -0.46
CA VAL A 52 -4.79 -5.81 -1.77
C VAL A 52 -5.57 -4.74 -2.52
N PHE A 53 -4.87 -3.73 -3.07
CA PHE A 53 -5.53 -2.62 -3.73
C PHE A 53 -4.83 -2.22 -5.03
N SER A 54 -5.64 -1.83 -6.02
CA SER A 54 -5.16 -1.36 -7.32
C SER A 54 -4.51 0.02 -7.20
N ARG A 55 -3.41 0.24 -7.91
CA ARG A 55 -2.71 1.54 -8.02
C ARG A 55 -2.59 1.99 -9.49
N PRO A 56 -3.69 2.43 -10.14
CA PRO A 56 -3.64 2.93 -11.51
C PRO A 56 -2.53 3.97 -11.71
N ALA A 57 -1.64 3.75 -12.68
CA ALA A 57 -0.47 4.62 -12.94
C ALA A 57 0.43 4.86 -11.70
N GLY A 58 0.46 3.92 -10.74
CA GLY A 58 1.20 4.05 -9.48
C GLY A 58 0.51 4.94 -8.43
N ILE A 59 -0.66 5.50 -8.74
CA ILE A 59 -1.39 6.42 -7.85
C ILE A 59 -2.06 5.65 -6.72
N ASP A 60 -1.95 6.19 -5.51
CA ASP A 60 -2.56 5.60 -4.33
C ASP A 60 -4.10 5.55 -4.37
N PRO A 61 -4.69 4.52 -3.76
CA PRO A 61 -6.13 4.25 -3.83
C PRO A 61 -7.00 5.38 -3.28
N TRP A 62 -6.54 6.06 -2.21
CA TRP A 62 -7.26 7.12 -1.53
C TRP A 62 -7.36 8.41 -2.37
N LEU A 63 -6.45 8.63 -3.33
CA LEU A 63 -6.51 9.76 -4.26
C LEU A 63 -7.64 9.60 -5.28
N LEU A 64 -7.98 8.36 -5.62
CA LEU A 64 -8.91 8.02 -6.70
C LEU A 64 -10.37 7.94 -6.25
N GLY A 65 -10.64 8.03 -4.95
CA GLY A 65 -11.99 8.05 -4.36
C GLY A 65 -12.82 6.77 -4.52
N ARG A 66 -12.43 5.85 -5.42
CA ARG A 66 -13.08 4.55 -5.70
C ARG A 66 -12.06 3.48 -6.09
N ALA A 67 -10.94 3.42 -5.39
CA ALA A 67 -10.02 2.31 -5.61
C ALA A 67 -10.62 1.01 -5.10
N ARG A 68 -10.45 -0.05 -5.90
CA ARG A 68 -10.94 -1.38 -5.54
C ARG A 68 -9.96 -1.99 -4.55
N MET A 69 -10.44 -2.15 -3.32
CA MET A 69 -9.74 -2.86 -2.25
C MET A 69 -10.36 -4.24 -2.08
N LEU A 70 -9.50 -5.24 -1.99
CA LEU A 70 -9.87 -6.61 -1.77
C LEU A 70 -9.32 -7.01 -0.40
N HIS A 71 -10.15 -7.72 0.37
CA HIS A 71 -9.83 -8.17 1.72
C HIS A 71 -9.79 -9.70 1.72
N PRO A 72 -8.77 -10.33 1.11
CA PRO A 72 -8.61 -11.77 1.20
C PRO A 72 -8.37 -12.17 2.66
N ASP A 73 -8.83 -13.37 3.02
CA ASP A 73 -8.55 -13.95 4.33
C ASP A 73 -7.03 -14.08 4.52
N ILE A 74 -6.53 -13.52 5.61
CA ILE A 74 -5.11 -13.53 5.93
C ILE A 74 -4.57 -14.96 6.10
N ASN A 75 -5.40 -15.90 6.57
CA ASN A 75 -5.06 -17.32 6.73
C ASN A 75 -5.64 -18.18 5.59
N GLY A 76 -6.21 -17.54 4.57
CA GLY A 76 -6.80 -18.21 3.42
C GLY A 76 -5.76 -18.84 2.49
N PRO A 77 -6.19 -19.75 1.61
CA PRO A 77 -5.31 -20.42 0.66
C PRO A 77 -4.71 -19.43 -0.35
N ASP A 78 -3.46 -19.68 -0.74
CA ASP A 78 -2.71 -18.79 -1.63
C ASP A 78 -3.39 -18.54 -2.97
N GLY A 79 -4.12 -19.53 -3.50
CA GLY A 79 -4.89 -19.37 -4.73
C GLY A 79 -5.93 -18.24 -4.68
N ARG A 80 -6.57 -18.00 -3.52
CA ARG A 80 -7.51 -16.88 -3.35
C ARG A 80 -6.78 -15.54 -3.27
N LEU A 81 -5.62 -15.52 -2.62
CA LEU A 81 -4.77 -14.33 -2.55
C LEU A 81 -4.25 -13.94 -3.93
N GLY A 82 -3.72 -14.89 -4.71
CA GLY A 82 -3.29 -14.66 -6.09
C GLY A 82 -4.42 -14.16 -6.99
N ALA A 83 -5.62 -14.74 -6.87
CA ALA A 83 -6.78 -14.24 -7.61
C ALA A 83 -7.14 -12.79 -7.25
N ALA A 84 -7.03 -12.41 -5.96
CA ALA A 84 -7.23 -11.04 -5.53
C ALA A 84 -6.17 -10.08 -6.12
N ILE A 85 -4.91 -10.48 -6.16
CA ILE A 85 -3.83 -9.70 -6.77
C ILE A 85 -4.12 -9.47 -8.26
N ARG A 86 -4.47 -10.51 -9.02
CA ARG A 86 -4.81 -10.37 -10.45
C ARG A 86 -6.02 -9.46 -10.67
N ALA A 87 -7.05 -9.57 -9.82
CA ALA A 87 -8.21 -8.69 -9.90
C ALA A 87 -7.84 -7.21 -9.63
N ALA A 88 -6.93 -6.95 -8.70
CA ALA A 88 -6.42 -5.60 -8.44
C ALA A 88 -5.60 -5.05 -9.62
N LEU A 89 -4.73 -5.87 -10.21
CA LEU A 89 -3.92 -5.51 -11.38
C LEU A 89 -4.80 -5.23 -12.61
N LEU A 90 -5.79 -6.08 -12.89
CA LEU A 90 -6.76 -5.85 -13.97
C LEU A 90 -7.49 -4.51 -13.79
N HIS A 91 -7.97 -4.24 -12.56
CA HIS A 91 -8.63 -2.96 -12.25
C HIS A 91 -7.66 -1.77 -12.40
N SER A 92 -6.38 -1.94 -12.05
CA SER A 92 -5.36 -0.92 -12.27
C SER A 92 -5.23 -0.55 -13.74
N ARG A 93 -5.13 -1.56 -14.62
CA ARG A 93 -4.98 -1.36 -16.07
C ARG A 93 -6.18 -0.63 -16.66
N LEU A 94 -7.39 -1.12 -16.39
CA LEU A 94 -8.65 -0.53 -16.89
C LEU A 94 -8.85 0.93 -16.45
N ARG A 95 -8.33 1.30 -15.28
CA ARG A 95 -8.42 2.66 -14.74
C ARG A 95 -7.37 3.59 -15.31
N ALA A 96 -6.18 3.10 -15.64
CA ALA A 96 -5.13 3.88 -16.27
C ALA A 96 -5.56 4.38 -17.66
N GLU A 97 -6.37 3.59 -18.36
CA GLU A 97 -6.94 3.91 -19.67
C GLU A 97 -8.15 4.87 -19.60
N ALA A 98 -8.71 5.13 -18.42
CA ALA A 98 -9.94 5.90 -18.26
C ALA A 98 -9.68 7.43 -18.13
N PRO A 99 -10.34 8.29 -18.93
CA PRO A 99 -10.05 9.74 -19.02
C PRO A 99 -10.57 10.62 -17.84
N ARG A 100 -10.80 10.06 -16.65
CA ARG A 100 -11.51 10.76 -15.54
C ARG A 100 -10.83 10.65 -14.17
N GLN A 101 -9.52 10.82 -14.12
CA GLN A 101 -8.83 11.01 -12.84
C GLN A 101 -8.59 12.50 -12.64
N LEU A 102 -9.10 13.08 -11.55
CA LEU A 102 -8.73 14.44 -11.17
C LEU A 102 -7.20 14.43 -11.00
N PRO A 103 -6.43 15.23 -11.76
CA PRO A 103 -4.98 15.20 -11.65
C PRO A 103 -4.58 15.46 -10.20
N MET A 104 -3.73 14.62 -9.65
CA MET A 104 -3.19 14.79 -8.30
C MET A 104 -2.59 16.19 -8.08
N ALA A 105 -2.07 16.78 -9.16
CA ALA A 105 -1.55 18.15 -9.22
C ALA A 105 -2.62 19.22 -8.93
N MET A 106 -3.91 18.92 -9.12
CA MET A 106 -5.02 19.84 -8.87
C MET A 106 -5.54 19.79 -7.43
N LEU A 107 -5.17 18.79 -6.63
CA LEU A 107 -5.55 18.74 -5.22
C LEU A 107 -4.59 19.56 -4.37
N SER A 108 -5.11 20.36 -3.44
CA SER A 108 -4.32 20.98 -2.39
C SER A 108 -3.77 19.92 -1.42
N ARG A 109 -2.73 20.28 -0.65
CA ARG A 109 -2.20 19.42 0.43
C ARG A 109 -3.30 19.03 1.42
N ARG A 110 -4.15 19.99 1.79
CA ARG A 110 -5.27 19.79 2.72
C ARG A 110 -6.27 18.77 2.19
N GLU A 111 -6.67 18.88 0.92
CA GLU A 111 -7.62 17.93 0.31
C GLU A 111 -7.05 16.53 0.23
N ARG A 112 -5.76 16.39 -0.11
CA ARG A 112 -5.08 15.09 -0.09
C ARG A 112 -5.12 14.46 1.30
N ARG A 113 -4.79 15.22 2.36
CA ARG A 113 -4.83 14.72 3.74
C ARG A 113 -6.25 14.31 4.17
N ILE A 114 -7.27 15.11 3.85
CA ILE A 114 -8.66 14.78 4.18
C ILE A 114 -9.09 13.47 3.51
N ARG A 115 -8.75 13.27 2.23
CA ARG A 115 -9.06 12.02 1.51
C ARG A 115 -8.35 10.82 2.12
N TYR A 116 -7.06 10.97 2.43
CA TYR A 116 -6.28 9.93 3.09
C TYR A 116 -6.88 9.54 4.45
N LEU A 117 -7.17 10.51 5.32
CA LEU A 117 -7.74 10.24 6.64
C LEU A 117 -9.10 9.56 6.55
N ARG A 118 -10.00 10.01 5.66
CA ARG A 118 -11.30 9.36 5.44
C ARG A 118 -11.15 7.91 4.99
N TRP A 119 -10.21 7.65 4.09
CA TRP A 119 -9.91 6.31 3.62
C TRP A 119 -9.36 5.42 4.75
N LEU A 120 -8.45 5.96 5.54
CA LEU A 120 -7.82 5.25 6.65
C LEU A 120 -8.84 4.92 7.75
N THR A 121 -9.70 5.88 8.13
CA THR A 121 -10.78 5.66 9.10
C THR A 121 -11.74 4.56 8.64
N ALA A 122 -12.16 4.57 7.37
CA ALA A 122 -13.04 3.52 6.84
C ALA A 122 -12.39 2.12 6.88
N LEU A 123 -11.07 2.04 6.69
CA LEU A 123 -10.33 0.79 6.83
C LEU A 123 -10.20 0.36 8.30
N MET A 124 -9.94 1.30 9.19
CA MET A 124 -9.87 1.05 10.64
C MET A 124 -11.20 0.53 11.18
N ASP A 125 -12.31 1.17 10.82
CA ASP A 125 -13.65 0.77 11.23
C ASP A 125 -13.98 -0.66 10.77
N ARG A 126 -13.64 -0.99 9.51
CA ARG A 126 -13.82 -2.34 8.95
C ARG A 126 -13.07 -3.42 9.73
N HIS A 127 -11.88 -3.11 10.24
CA HIS A 127 -11.01 -4.07 10.93
C HIS A 127 -11.04 -3.94 12.47
N GLY A 128 -11.93 -3.10 13.01
CA GLY A 128 -12.13 -2.91 14.45
C GLY A 128 -10.93 -2.26 15.16
N CYS A 129 -10.18 -1.40 14.47
CA CYS A 129 -9.05 -0.66 15.02
C CYS A 129 -9.46 0.73 15.51
N ARG A 130 -9.13 1.07 16.75
CA ARG A 130 -9.56 2.33 17.38
C ARG A 130 -8.66 3.51 17.07
N THR A 131 -7.35 3.29 16.90
CA THR A 131 -6.38 4.36 16.66
C THR A 131 -5.55 4.07 15.42
N ILE A 132 -5.16 5.12 14.69
CA ILE A 132 -4.28 5.04 13.51
C ILE A 132 -2.99 4.31 13.87
N ARG A 133 -2.43 4.65 15.03
CA ARG A 133 -1.23 3.97 15.56
C ARG A 133 -1.43 2.47 15.70
N SER A 134 -2.50 2.02 16.35
CA SER A 134 -2.77 0.58 16.49
C SER A 134 -3.00 -0.12 15.16
N PHE A 135 -3.50 0.62 14.16
CA PHE A 135 -3.78 0.09 12.83
C PHE A 135 -2.51 -0.08 12.00
N LEU A 136 -1.63 0.93 12.00
CA LEU A 136 -0.42 0.95 11.18
C LEU A 136 0.81 0.34 11.88
N LEU A 137 0.75 0.09 13.19
CA LEU A 137 1.81 -0.62 13.88
C LEU A 137 2.00 -2.02 13.25
N HIS A 138 3.26 -2.38 12.97
CA HIS A 138 3.63 -3.63 12.29
C HIS A 138 3.03 -3.80 10.88
N MET A 139 2.56 -2.72 10.25
CA MET A 139 2.03 -2.80 8.89
C MET A 139 3.17 -2.97 7.90
N GLN A 140 3.15 -4.12 7.23
CA GLN A 140 4.03 -4.47 6.13
C GLN A 140 3.36 -4.05 4.81
N CYS A 141 4.17 -3.58 3.87
CA CYS A 141 3.71 -3.20 2.54
C CYS A 141 4.54 -3.93 1.47
N CYS A 142 3.88 -4.46 0.45
CA CYS A 142 4.54 -4.89 -0.78
C CYS A 142 3.94 -4.14 -1.98
N LEU A 143 4.79 -3.62 -2.85
CA LEU A 143 4.37 -3.17 -4.18
C LEU A 143 4.34 -4.37 -5.11
N ILE A 144 3.36 -4.39 -6.02
CA ILE A 144 3.18 -5.47 -6.99
C ILE A 144 3.10 -4.83 -8.37
N LEU A 145 3.98 -5.25 -9.25
CA LEU A 145 4.11 -4.71 -10.60
C LEU A 145 3.90 -5.85 -11.60
N GLN A 146 3.04 -5.63 -12.58
CA GLN A 146 2.92 -6.51 -13.73
C GLN A 146 3.71 -5.92 -14.90
N ARG A 147 4.64 -6.70 -15.42
CA ARG A 147 5.51 -6.39 -16.56
C ARG A 147 5.27 -7.39 -17.69
N GLU A 148 5.86 -7.15 -18.86
CA GLU A 148 5.77 -8.07 -20.00
C GLU A 148 6.45 -9.41 -19.70
N ASP A 149 7.57 -9.36 -18.97
CA ASP A 149 8.40 -10.51 -18.58
C ASP A 149 7.94 -11.21 -17.30
N GLY A 150 6.82 -10.77 -16.71
CA GLY A 150 6.24 -11.43 -15.54
C GLY A 150 5.72 -10.46 -14.48
N MET A 151 5.79 -10.90 -13.23
CA MET A 151 5.36 -10.11 -12.07
C MET A 151 6.52 -9.88 -11.11
N LEU A 152 6.51 -8.71 -10.48
CA LEU A 152 7.50 -8.33 -9.49
C LEU A 152 6.80 -7.96 -8.18
N ILE A 153 7.23 -8.56 -7.08
CA ILE A 153 6.79 -8.23 -5.72
C ILE A 153 7.95 -7.56 -5.00
N VAL A 154 7.75 -6.31 -4.59
CA VAL A 154 8.76 -5.48 -3.96
C VAL A 154 8.42 -5.30 -2.49
N PRO A 155 9.15 -5.95 -1.57
CA PRO A 155 8.98 -5.73 -0.13
C PRO A 155 9.46 -4.34 0.28
N SER A 156 9.05 -3.90 1.47
CA SER A 156 9.38 -2.57 2.00
C SER A 156 9.94 -2.62 3.42
N ARG A 157 10.59 -1.52 3.81
CA ARG A 157 10.98 -1.17 5.17
C ARG A 157 9.98 -0.17 5.73
N HIS A 158 9.40 -0.47 6.88
CA HIS A 158 8.50 0.40 7.63
C HIS A 158 9.33 1.28 8.59
N GLU A 159 9.64 2.50 8.15
CA GLU A 159 10.57 3.41 8.81
C GLU A 159 9.88 4.36 9.80
N ARG A 160 8.60 4.67 9.54
CA ARG A 160 7.74 5.58 10.31
C ARG A 160 6.32 5.02 10.31
N ILE A 161 5.51 5.40 11.29
CA ILE A 161 4.11 4.93 11.45
C ILE A 161 3.25 5.03 10.19
N GLU A 162 3.45 6.09 9.39
CA GLU A 162 2.85 6.23 8.08
C GLU A 162 3.97 6.41 7.02
N GLY A 163 4.97 5.52 6.99
CA GLY A 163 6.12 5.65 6.09
C GLY A 163 6.81 4.34 5.76
N TRP A 164 6.80 3.99 4.46
CA TRP A 164 7.44 2.80 3.90
C TRP A 164 8.41 3.19 2.77
N THR A 165 9.55 2.51 2.70
CA THR A 165 10.52 2.61 1.60
C THR A 165 10.75 1.24 0.98
N CYS A 166 10.91 1.14 -0.34
CA CYS A 166 11.22 -0.15 -0.95
C CYS A 166 12.56 -0.67 -0.46
N LEU A 167 12.65 -2.00 -0.34
CA LEU A 167 13.95 -2.64 -0.21
C LEU A 167 14.72 -2.60 -1.55
N PRO A 168 16.03 -2.87 -1.53
CA PRO A 168 16.84 -3.01 -2.74
C PRO A 168 16.29 -4.07 -3.72
N GLN A 169 16.64 -3.95 -5.01
CA GLN A 169 16.11 -4.77 -6.09
C GLN A 169 16.31 -6.28 -5.88
N GLU A 170 17.45 -6.68 -5.30
CA GLU A 170 17.79 -8.05 -4.95
C GLU A 170 16.84 -8.68 -3.93
N SER A 171 16.11 -7.86 -3.17
CA SER A 171 15.10 -8.33 -2.21
C SER A 171 13.76 -8.64 -2.88
N ALA A 172 13.56 -8.19 -4.13
CA ALA A 172 12.33 -8.41 -4.87
C ALA A 172 12.13 -9.89 -5.24
N LEU A 173 10.87 -10.26 -5.45
CA LEU A 173 10.51 -11.58 -5.98
C LEU A 173 10.02 -11.41 -7.41
N THR A 174 10.65 -12.12 -8.33
CA THR A 174 10.24 -12.18 -9.73
C THR A 174 9.50 -13.48 -9.97
N LEU A 175 8.34 -13.40 -10.59
CA LEU A 175 7.54 -14.53 -11.02
C LEU A 175 7.41 -14.50 -12.54
N SER A 176 7.46 -15.67 -13.19
CA SER A 176 7.20 -15.76 -14.62
C SER A 176 5.73 -15.45 -14.93
N PRO A 177 5.41 -15.01 -16.16
CA PRO A 177 4.05 -14.65 -16.53
C PRO A 177 3.05 -15.82 -16.46
N GLU A 178 3.55 -17.06 -16.59
CA GLU A 178 2.79 -18.31 -16.51
C GLU A 178 2.43 -18.71 -15.07
N SER A 179 2.99 -18.04 -14.07
CA SER A 179 2.81 -18.42 -12.66
C SER A 179 1.33 -18.46 -12.26
N GLY A 180 0.93 -19.55 -11.61
CA GLY A 180 -0.44 -19.75 -11.17
C GLY A 180 -0.87 -18.80 -10.03
N ASN A 181 -2.17 -18.77 -9.72
CA ASN A 181 -2.65 -17.98 -8.58
C ASN A 181 -2.07 -18.46 -7.24
N GLY A 182 -1.82 -19.77 -7.08
CA GLY A 182 -1.19 -20.31 -5.87
C GLY A 182 0.23 -19.77 -5.67
N GLU A 183 1.05 -19.83 -6.72
CA GLU A 183 2.43 -19.32 -6.69
C GLU A 183 2.47 -17.82 -6.42
N LEU A 184 1.56 -17.05 -7.04
CA LEU A 184 1.46 -15.61 -6.81
C LEU A 184 1.09 -15.27 -5.36
N GLY A 185 0.13 -16.01 -4.77
CA GLY A 185 -0.24 -15.84 -3.37
C GLY A 185 0.92 -16.19 -2.42
N ALA A 186 1.58 -17.33 -2.65
CA ALA A 186 2.73 -17.77 -1.88
C ALA A 186 3.88 -16.76 -1.95
N ALA A 187 4.19 -16.25 -3.15
CA ALA A 187 5.23 -15.25 -3.34
C ALA A 187 4.90 -13.93 -2.64
N LEU A 188 3.64 -13.51 -2.57
CA LEU A 188 3.27 -12.33 -1.79
C LEU A 188 3.50 -12.54 -0.30
N ARG A 189 3.16 -13.72 0.24
CA ARG A 189 3.46 -14.06 1.65
C ARG A 189 4.96 -14.06 1.91
N GLN A 190 5.76 -14.60 1.00
CA GLN A 190 7.21 -14.52 1.07
C GLN A 190 7.70 -13.07 0.99
N GLY A 191 7.07 -12.22 0.17
CA GLY A 191 7.32 -10.79 0.13
C GLY A 191 7.12 -10.12 1.49
N PHE A 192 5.98 -10.38 2.14
CA PHE A 192 5.74 -9.89 3.50
C PHE A 192 6.78 -10.38 4.52
N ALA A 193 7.23 -11.64 4.40
CA ALA A 193 8.30 -12.18 5.25
C ALA A 193 9.66 -11.50 5.03
N ARG A 194 9.88 -10.87 3.87
CA ARG A 194 11.08 -10.07 3.58
C ARG A 194 10.96 -8.61 4.03
N CYS A 195 9.77 -8.13 4.38
CA CYS A 195 9.60 -6.76 4.87
C CYS A 195 10.33 -6.54 6.20
N ILE A 196 10.83 -5.32 6.40
CA ILE A 196 11.56 -4.93 7.61
C ILE A 196 10.71 -3.93 8.40
N ASP A 197 10.52 -4.15 9.70
CA ASP A 197 9.71 -3.26 10.55
C ASP A 197 10.56 -2.56 11.62
N ASP A 198 11.37 -1.60 11.19
CA ASP A 198 12.22 -0.83 12.11
C ASP A 198 11.38 0.00 13.10
N TYR A 199 10.23 0.49 12.67
CA TYR A 199 9.35 1.30 13.52
C TYR A 199 8.75 0.44 14.65
N GLY A 200 8.12 -0.68 14.32
CA GLY A 200 7.50 -1.54 15.32
C GLY A 200 8.52 -2.17 16.27
N MET A 201 9.73 -2.48 15.78
CA MET A 201 10.81 -2.98 16.64
C MET A 201 11.31 -1.91 17.63
N ARG A 202 11.46 -0.65 17.20
CA ARG A 202 11.83 0.46 18.09
C ARG A 202 10.79 0.70 19.19
N VAL A 203 9.50 0.59 18.86
CA VAL A 203 8.40 0.77 19.83
C VAL A 203 8.34 -0.36 20.86
N ARG A 204 8.82 -1.56 20.55
CA ARG A 204 8.87 -2.69 21.51
C ARG A 204 10.06 -2.63 22.46
N ALA A 205 11.14 -1.96 22.07
CA ALA A 205 12.39 -1.91 22.81
C ALA A 205 12.47 -0.79 23.85
N GLY A 206 11.52 0.15 23.83
CA GLY A 206 11.38 1.24 24.81
C GLY A 206 10.03 1.16 25.53
#